data_AF-A0A2P8HGH2-F1
#
_entry.id   AF-A0A2P8HGH2-F1
#
_cell.length_a   1.000
_cell.length_b   1.000
_cell.length_c   1.000
_cell.angle_alpha   90.00
_cell.angle_beta   90.00
_cell.angle_gamma   90.00
#
_symmetry.space_group_name_H-M   'P 1'
#
loop_
_entity.id
_entity.type
_entity.pdbx_description
1 polymer ?
#
loop_
_entity_poly.entity_id
_entity_poly.type
_entity_poly.pdbx_seq_one_letter_code
_entity_poly.pdbx_strand_id
1 'polypeptide(L)'
;MNKRIAQGYKFGNAEDLVQYGKSFFKRKGSSIQQFTDEKGFIHRIDKLTQEYGVVEPNGNIMTVFKIEPKPNSSYSNASEYLQEQLVKYGSKKE
;
A
#
# COMPACT_ATOMS: atom_id res chain seq x y z
N MET A 1 0.42 -4.87 19.67
CA MET A 1 0.50 -3.62 18.88
C MET A 1 1.45 -3.85 17.70
N ASN A 2 0.91 -3.95 16.48
CA ASN A 2 1.65 -4.42 15.30
C ASN A 2 2.71 -3.39 14.84
N LYS A 3 3.99 -3.73 14.97
CA LYS A 3 5.18 -2.93 14.61
C LYS A 3 5.31 -2.55 13.12
N ARG A 4 4.32 -2.87 12.27
CA ARG A 4 4.35 -2.59 10.81
C ARG A 4 3.54 -1.36 10.38
N ILE A 5 2.89 -0.68 11.32
CA ILE A 5 1.97 0.44 11.05
C ILE A 5 2.72 1.79 10.86
N ALA A 6 4.03 1.85 11.10
CA ALA A 6 4.82 3.08 11.19
C ALA A 6 5.88 3.27 10.09
N GLN A 7 5.61 2.86 8.85
CA GLN A 7 6.45 3.27 7.72
C GLN A 7 5.79 4.47 7.02
N GLY A 8 6.57 5.49 6.63
CA GLY A 8 6.15 6.61 5.78
C GLY A 8 5.32 7.74 6.44
N TYR A 9 4.34 7.42 7.28
CA TYR A 9 3.58 8.41 8.02
C TYR A 9 3.63 8.09 9.51
N LYS A 10 4.20 9.01 10.30
CA LYS A 10 4.19 8.94 11.77
C LYS A 10 2.78 9.22 12.30
N PHE A 11 1.79 8.39 11.93
CA PHE A 11 0.42 8.56 12.42
C PHE A 11 0.42 8.37 13.94
N GLY A 12 -0.02 9.41 14.67
CA GLY A 12 0.02 9.44 16.13
C GLY A 12 -0.95 8.45 16.79
N ASN A 13 -2.02 8.05 16.09
CA ASN A 13 -3.04 7.11 16.57
C ASN A 13 -3.63 6.27 15.41
N ALA A 14 -4.15 5.08 15.72
CA ALA A 14 -4.70 4.15 14.73
C ALA A 14 -5.95 4.69 13.99
N GLU A 15 -6.72 5.57 14.63
CA GLU A 15 -7.94 6.14 14.05
C GLU A 15 -7.64 7.08 12.87
N ASP A 16 -6.58 7.90 12.97
CA ASP A 16 -6.09 8.76 11.89
C ASP A 16 -5.71 7.96 10.66
N LEU A 17 -5.04 6.82 10.84
CA LEU A 17 -4.68 5.91 9.75
C LEU A 17 -5.92 5.29 9.10
N VAL A 18 -6.95 4.93 9.88
CA VAL A 18 -8.21 4.40 9.33
C VAL A 18 -8.93 5.47 8.52
N GLN A 19 -9.00 6.72 9.00
CA GLN A 19 -9.60 7.82 8.25
C GLN A 19 -8.81 8.16 6.99
N TYR A 20 -7.49 8.24 7.11
CA TYR A 20 -6.59 8.48 5.99
C TYR A 20 -6.70 7.37 4.94
N GLY A 21 -6.65 6.12 5.37
CA GLY A 21 -6.78 4.98 4.48
C GLY A 21 -8.15 4.92 3.81
N LYS A 22 -9.24 5.21 4.52
CA LYS A 22 -10.58 5.33 3.90
C LYS A 22 -10.57 6.37 2.78
N SER A 23 -9.91 7.51 2.99
CA SER A 23 -9.75 8.54 1.95
C SER A 23 -8.90 8.03 0.78
N PHE A 24 -7.74 7.42 1.07
CA PHE A 24 -6.83 6.84 0.07
C PHE A 24 -7.52 5.80 -0.83
N PHE A 25 -8.25 4.84 -0.25
CA PHE A 25 -8.98 3.80 -0.98
C PHE A 25 -10.22 4.32 -1.74
N LYS A 26 -10.69 5.53 -1.42
CA LYS A 26 -11.77 6.20 -2.18
C LYS A 26 -11.27 7.02 -3.37
N ARG A 27 -9.97 7.32 -3.48
CA ARG A 27 -9.40 8.09 -4.60
C ARG A 27 -9.71 7.41 -5.94
N LYS A 28 -9.75 8.16 -7.03
CA LYS A 28 -9.93 7.62 -8.39
C LYS A 28 -9.04 8.41 -9.34
N GLY A 29 -8.55 7.77 -10.40
CA GLY A 29 -7.71 8.40 -11.40
C GLY A 29 -6.73 7.43 -12.05
N SER A 30 -6.10 7.87 -13.14
CA SER A 30 -5.10 7.09 -13.90
C SER A 30 -3.78 6.87 -13.14
N SER A 31 -3.54 7.63 -12.06
CA SER A 31 -2.42 7.43 -11.14
C SER A 31 -2.61 6.25 -10.21
N ILE A 32 -3.86 5.79 -10.02
CA ILE A 32 -4.18 4.69 -9.12
C ILE A 32 -3.99 3.35 -9.82
N GLN A 33 -3.23 2.45 -9.20
CA GLN A 33 -3.17 1.04 -9.59
C GLN A 33 -3.52 0.16 -8.39
N GLN A 34 -4.15 -0.98 -8.66
CA GLN A 34 -4.64 -1.90 -7.64
C GLN A 34 -4.55 -3.33 -8.14
N PHE A 35 -4.20 -4.26 -7.25
CA PHE A 35 -4.34 -5.70 -7.47
C PHE A 35 -4.84 -6.39 -6.21
N THR A 36 -5.41 -7.58 -6.38
CA THR A 36 -5.81 -8.44 -5.27
C THR A 36 -4.87 -9.65 -5.24
N ASP A 37 -4.31 -9.96 -4.08
CA ASP A 37 -3.47 -11.16 -3.91
C ASP A 37 -4.31 -12.44 -3.77
N GLU A 38 -3.67 -13.61 -3.75
CA GLU A 38 -4.35 -14.90 -3.61
C GLU A 38 -5.13 -15.07 -2.29
N LYS A 39 -4.78 -14.29 -1.27
CA LYS A 39 -5.43 -14.31 0.04
C LYS A 39 -6.60 -13.31 0.10
N GLY A 40 -6.88 -12.61 -0.99
CA GLY A 40 -7.95 -11.63 -1.11
C GLY A 40 -7.59 -10.24 -0.58
N PHE A 41 -6.32 -9.98 -0.24
CA PHE A 41 -5.88 -8.65 0.19
C PHE A 41 -5.80 -7.75 -1.03
N ILE A 42 -6.30 -6.53 -0.89
CA ILE A 42 -6.25 -5.53 -1.96
C ILE A 42 -5.06 -4.63 -1.70
N HIS A 43 -4.10 -4.72 -2.61
CA HIS A 43 -2.91 -3.90 -2.67
C HIS A 43 -3.17 -2.73 -3.61
N ARG A 44 -2.92 -1.52 -3.15
CA ARG A 44 -3.25 -0.31 -3.90
C ARG A 44 -2.13 0.69 -3.83
N ILE A 45 -1.92 1.40 -4.92
CA ILE A 45 -0.91 2.43 -5.03
C ILE A 45 -1.44 3.66 -5.74
N ASP A 46 -0.92 4.81 -5.35
CA ASP A 46 -1.11 6.08 -6.03
C ASP A 46 0.24 6.60 -6.50
N LYS A 47 0.48 6.51 -7.80
CA LYS A 47 1.75 6.91 -8.43
C LYS A 47 2.03 8.40 -8.31
N LEU A 48 0.99 9.23 -8.17
CA LEU A 48 1.14 10.68 -8.10
C LEU A 48 1.68 11.09 -6.73
N THR A 49 1.11 10.53 -5.67
CA THR A 49 1.46 10.83 -4.28
C THR A 49 2.58 9.94 -3.74
N GLN A 50 2.97 8.92 -4.53
CA GLN A 50 3.94 7.89 -4.16
C GLN A 50 3.50 7.13 -2.91
N GLU A 51 2.23 6.73 -2.85
CA GLU A 51 1.64 6.11 -1.67
C GLU A 51 1.16 4.71 -1.96
N TYR A 52 1.35 3.81 -0.99
CA TYR A 52 0.89 2.43 -1.05
C TYR A 52 0.04 2.09 0.15
N GLY A 53 -1.00 1.29 -0.07
CA GLY A 53 -1.88 0.81 0.98
C GLY A 53 -2.32 -0.63 0.75
N VAL A 54 -2.69 -1.29 1.84
CA VAL A 54 -3.25 -2.64 1.84
C VAL A 54 -4.52 -2.66 2.67
N VAL A 55 -5.56 -3.29 2.14
CA VAL A 55 -6.82 -3.55 2.84
C VAL A 55 -7.14 -5.04 2.79
N GLU A 56 -7.61 -5.58 3.91
CA GLU A 56 -8.05 -6.96 4.05
C GLU A 56 -9.32 -7.25 3.25
N PRO A 57 -9.62 -8.55 2.96
CA PRO A 57 -10.86 -8.94 2.29
C PRO A 57 -12.15 -8.48 3.02
N ASN A 58 -12.08 -8.33 4.34
CA ASN A 58 -13.17 -7.84 5.18
C ASN A 58 -13.34 -6.30 5.16
N GLY A 59 -12.49 -5.59 4.42
CA GLY A 59 -12.51 -4.12 4.31
C GLY A 59 -11.69 -3.38 5.36
N ASN A 60 -10.96 -4.07 6.25
CA ASN A 60 -10.09 -3.43 7.24
C ASN A 60 -8.78 -2.94 6.62
N ILE A 61 -8.44 -1.68 6.85
CA ILE A 61 -7.20 -1.09 6.35
C ILE A 61 -6.04 -1.57 7.23
N MET A 62 -5.10 -2.29 6.61
CA MET A 62 -3.91 -2.81 7.28
C MET A 62 -2.81 -1.78 7.38
N THR A 63 -2.58 -1.05 6.28
CA THR A 63 -1.53 -0.04 6.20
C THR A 63 -1.79 0.92 5.06
N VAL A 64 -1.34 2.17 5.23
CA VAL A 64 -1.15 3.14 4.16
C VAL A 64 0.09 3.93 4.48
N PHE A 65 1.03 4.02 3.54
CA PHE A 65 2.28 4.73 3.73
C PHE A 65 2.82 5.37 2.46
N LYS A 66 3.64 6.40 2.64
CA LYS A 66 4.43 7.00 1.57
C LYS A 66 5.65 6.14 1.28
N ILE A 67 5.85 5.86 0.00
CA ILE A 67 6.95 5.08 -0.54
C ILE A 67 8.13 6.02 -0.66
N GLU A 68 9.07 5.86 0.26
CA GLU A 68 10.33 6.60 0.26
C GLU A 68 11.45 5.60 -0.08
N PRO A 69 12.00 5.64 -1.30
CA PRO A 69 13.14 4.80 -1.66
C PRO A 69 14.34 5.19 -0.82
N LYS A 70 14.98 4.21 -0.18
CA LYS A 70 16.26 4.38 0.51
C LYS A 70 17.40 4.15 -0.47
N PRO A 71 18.63 4.60 -0.18
CA PRO A 71 19.78 4.43 -1.08
C PRO A 71 20.04 2.98 -1.52
N ASN A 72 19.59 2.00 -0.73
CA ASN A 72 19.74 0.56 -1.01
C ASN A 72 18.39 -0.13 -1.29
N SER A 73 17.34 0.62 -1.64
CA SER A 73 16.05 0.03 -1.99
C SER A 73 16.11 -0.62 -3.37
N SER A 74 15.46 -1.78 -3.53
CA SER A 74 15.24 -2.45 -4.82
C SER A 74 14.23 -1.74 -5.73
N TYR A 75 13.64 -0.64 -5.26
CA TYR A 75 12.68 0.20 -5.94
C TYR A 75 13.10 1.67 -5.81
N SER A 76 12.87 2.44 -6.87
CA SER A 76 13.12 3.88 -6.94
C SER A 76 11.83 4.70 -6.91
N ASN A 77 10.68 4.06 -7.12
CA ASN A 77 9.38 4.72 -7.14
C ASN A 77 8.24 3.77 -6.79
N ALA A 78 7.04 4.34 -6.67
CA ALA A 78 5.80 3.64 -6.41
C ALA A 78 5.53 2.50 -7.40
N SER A 79 5.62 2.76 -8.70
CA SER A 79 5.32 1.74 -9.71
C SER A 79 6.25 0.51 -9.56
N GLU A 80 7.54 0.73 -9.33
CA GLU A 80 8.51 -0.34 -9.08
C GLU A 80 8.20 -1.08 -7.77
N TYR A 81 7.85 -0.35 -6.71
CA TYR A 81 7.42 -0.95 -5.45
C TYR A 81 6.19 -1.86 -5.66
N LEU A 82 5.20 -1.43 -6.44
CA LEU A 82 4.02 -2.24 -6.76
C LEU A 82 4.41 -3.50 -7.52
N GLN A 83 5.31 -3.41 -8.50
CA GLN A 83 5.80 -4.57 -9.24
C GLN A 83 6.49 -5.58 -8.31
N GLU A 84 7.28 -5.11 -7.34
CA GLU A 84 7.83 -6.01 -6.33
C GLU A 84 6.75 -6.67 -5.47
N GLN A 85 5.71 -5.93 -5.08
CA GLN A 85 4.58 -6.52 -4.34
C GLN A 85 3.79 -7.51 -5.20
N LEU A 86 3.63 -7.25 -6.50
CA LEU A 86 3.02 -8.15 -7.46
C LEU A 86 3.85 -9.43 -7.65
N VAL A 87 5.17 -9.33 -7.74
CA VAL A 87 6.06 -10.51 -7.79
C VAL A 87 5.96 -11.29 -6.48
N LYS A 88 5.88 -10.61 -5.35
CA LYS A 88 5.87 -11.24 -4.03
C LYS A 88 4.53 -11.88 -3.64
N TYR A 89 3.41 -11.25 -3.99
CA TYR A 89 2.07 -11.63 -3.53
C TYR A 89 1.09 -11.92 -4.66
N GLY A 90 1.28 -11.33 -5.84
CA GLY A 90 0.46 -11.58 -7.03
C GLY A 90 0.98 -12.72 -7.93
N SER A 91 2.26 -13.11 -7.79
CA SER A 91 2.88 -14.20 -8.54
C SER A 91 2.94 -15.46 -7.68
N LYS A 92 1.80 -16.11 -7.47
CA LYS A 92 1.81 -17.56 -7.70
C LYS A 92 1.38 -17.78 -9.13
N LYS A 93 2.38 -17.93 -10.00
CA LYS A 93 2.19 -18.88 -11.09
C LYS A 93 2.19 -20.25 -10.42
N GLU A 94 1.09 -20.98 -10.57
CA GLU A 94 1.07 -22.44 -10.44
C GLU A 94 2.25 -23.07 -11.19
#